data_AF-A0A522B1E0-F1
#
_entry.id   AF-A0A522B1E0-F1
#
_cell.length_a   1.000
_cell.length_b   1.000
_cell.length_c   1.000
_cell.angle_alpha   90.00
_cell.angle_beta   90.00
_cell.angle_gamma   90.00
#
_symmetry.space_group_name_H-M   'P 1'
#
loop_
_entity.id
_entity.type
_entity.pdbx_description
1 polymer ?
#
loop_
_entity_poly.entity_id
_entity_poly.type
_entity_poly.pdbx_seq_one_letter_code
_entity_poly.pdbx_strand_id
1 'polypeptide(L)' 'MDGGDCELLEVSADGTAKVLLKGACTGCPASSMTVTMGIERRLKASVPEITRVVAV' A
#
# COMPACT_ATOMS: atom_id res chain seq x y z
N MET A 1 -18.89 -1.77 -3.47
CA MET A 1 -18.13 -0.80 -2.66
C MET A 1 -16.95 -1.57 -2.13
N ASP A 2 -15.94 -1.74 -2.98
CA ASP A 2 -14.77 -2.60 -2.77
C ASP A 2 -13.81 -1.88 -1.83
N GLY A 3 -14.26 -1.68 -0.59
CA GLY A 3 -13.56 -0.97 0.47
C GLY A 3 -12.42 -1.81 1.02
N GLY A 4 -11.32 -1.85 0.28
CA GLY A 4 -10.02 -2.23 0.83
C GLY A 4 -9.49 -1.10 1.69
N ASP A 5 -9.24 -1.38 2.96
CA ASP A 5 -8.59 -0.44 3.87
C ASP A 5 -7.08 -0.73 3.91
N CYS A 6 -6.27 0.29 4.16
CA CYS A 6 -4.84 0.11 4.34
C CYS A 6 -4.32 1.08 5.39
N GLU A 7 -3.47 0.58 6.28
CA GLU A 7 -2.89 1.36 7.35
C GLU A 7 -1.39 1.49 7.13
N LEU A 8 -0.86 2.71 7.16
CA LEU A 8 0.57 2.95 7.09
C LEU A 8 1.20 2.58 8.44
N LEU A 9 2.10 1.61 8.43
CA LEU A 9 2.80 1.18 9.65
C LEU A 9 4.07 2.00 9.86
N GLU A 10 4.92 2.08 8.84
CA GLU A 10 6.25 2.67 8.95
C GLU A 10 6.73 3.12 7.57
N VAL A 11 7.50 4.21 7.54
CA VAL A 11 8.29 4.61 6.37
C VAL A 11 9.77 4.52 6.75
N SER A 12 10.50 3.66 6.06
CA SER A 12 11.95 3.54 6.22
C SER A 12 12.67 4.68 5.49
N ALA A 13 13.85 5.07 6.01
CA ALA A 13 14.66 6.16 5.44
C ALA A 13 15.10 5.91 3.98
N ASP A 14 15.15 4.65 3.54
CA ASP A 14 15.41 4.27 2.14
C ASP A 14 14.21 4.54 1.19
N GLY A 15 13.12 5.13 1.70
CA GLY A 15 11.90 5.39 0.93
C GLY A 15 10.97 4.18 0.83
N THR A 16 11.09 3.20 1.73
CA THR A 16 10.19 2.04 1.75
C THR A 16 9.04 2.27 2.72
N ALA A 17 7.81 2.33 2.21
CA ALA A 17 6.60 2.41 3.03
C ALA A 17 6.03 1.01 3.29
N LYS A 18 5.87 0.65 4.56
CA LYS A 18 5.18 -0.56 5.00
C LYS A 18 3.72 -0.24 5.27
N VAL A 19 2.83 -0.96 4.61
CA VAL A 19 1.38 -0.81 4.79
C VAL A 19 0.76 -2.14 5.18
N LEU A 20 -0.17 -2.11 6.13
CA LEU A 20 -0.99 -3.26 6.50
C LEU A 20 -2.30 -3.16 5.75
N LEU A 21 -2.57 -4.11 4.86
CA LEU A 21 -3.85 -4.18 4.15
C LEU A 21 -4.92 -4.77 5.09
N LYS A 22 -6.02 -4.05 5.30
CA LYS A 22 -7.16 -4.46 6.13
C LYS A 22 -8.41 -4.64 5.27
N GLY A 23 -9.28 -5.58 5.66
CA GLY A 23 -10.59 -5.78 5.03
C GLY A 23 -10.59 -6.72 3.82
N ALA A 24 -11.40 -6.41 2.81
CA ALA A 24 -11.68 -7.29 1.66
C ALA A 24 -10.44 -7.62 0.80
N CYS A 25 -9.35 -6.86 0.95
CA CYS A 25 -8.07 -7.10 0.28
C CYS A 25 -7.37 -8.39 0.71
N THR A 26 -7.71 -8.95 1.87
CA THR A 26 -7.10 -10.20 2.38
C THR A 26 -7.69 -11.45 1.73
N GLY A 27 -8.91 -11.38 1.17
CA GLY A 27 -9.63 -12.56 0.66
C GLY A 27 -9.27 -12.99 -0.77
N CYS A 28 -8.58 -12.15 -1.55
CA CYS A 28 -8.22 -12.44 -2.93
C CYS A 28 -6.82 -11.90 -3.27
N PRO A 29 -5.83 -12.77 -3.56
CA PRO A 29 -4.45 -12.35 -3.84
C PRO A 29 -4.32 -11.48 -5.10
N ALA A 30 -5.30 -11.54 -6.01
CA ALA A 30 -5.36 -10.65 -7.17
C ALA A 30 -5.69 -9.20 -6.78
N SER A 31 -6.56 -8.98 -5.78
CA SER A 31 -6.97 -7.64 -5.35
C SER A 31 -5.91 -6.94 -4.51
N SER A 32 -5.18 -7.67 -3.66
CA SER A 32 -4.10 -7.09 -2.86
C SER A 32 -2.97 -6.50 -3.74
N MET A 33 -2.65 -7.17 -4.86
CA MET A 33 -1.63 -6.70 -5.79
C MET A 33 -2.05 -5.41 -6.53
N THR A 34 -3.30 -5.35 -7.03
CA THR A 34 -3.83 -4.15 -7.69
C THR A 34 -3.98 -2.98 -6.71
N VAL A 35 -4.41 -3.23 -5.49
CA VAL A 35 -4.55 -2.21 -4.44
C VAL A 35 -3.19 -1.65 -4.03
N THR A 36 -2.18 -2.51 -3.84
CA THR A 36 -0.82 -2.08 -3.51
C THR A 36 -0.22 -1.19 -4.61
N MET A 37 -0.44 -1.52 -5.90
CA MET A 37 -0.03 -0.64 -7.01
C MET A 37 -0.75 0.71 -6.98
N GLY A 38 -2.05 0.73 -6.70
CA GLY A 38 -2.81 1.98 -6.60
C GLY A 38 -2.33 2.86 -5.44
N ILE A 39 -2.04 2.24 -4.30
CA ILE A 39 -1.48 2.90 -3.11
C ILE A 39 -0.09 3.45 -3.44
N GLU A 40 0.80 2.66 -4.03
CA GLU A 40 2.15 3.12 -4.39
C GLU A 40 2.10 4.33 -5.33
N ARG A 41 1.23 4.31 -6.34
CA ARG A 41 1.10 5.43 -7.28
C ARG A 41 0.59 6.70 -6.60
N ARG A 42 -0.32 6.57 -5.62
CA ARG A 42 -0.82 7.70 -4.82
C ARG A 42 0.22 8.19 -3.83
N LEU A 43 0.93 7.31 -3.13
CA LEU A 43 2.00 7.70 -2.21
C LEU A 43 3.12 8.40 -2.98
N LYS A 44 3.56 7.89 -4.14
CA LYS A 44 4.57 8.58 -4.98
C LYS A 44 4.11 9.96 -5.45
N ALA A 45 2.81 10.15 -5.69
CA ALA A 45 2.27 11.44 -6.11
C ALA A 45 2.22 12.46 -4.95
N SER A 46 1.91 12.01 -3.73
CA SER A 46 1.87 12.88 -2.55
C SER A 46 3.25 13.05 -1.87
N VAL A 47 4.06 12.00 -1.92
CA VAL A 47 5.33 11.84 -1.22
C VAL A 47 6.34 11.16 -2.17
N PRO A 48 7.07 11.94 -2.98
CA PRO A 48 8.02 11.41 -3.96
C PRO A 48 9.25 10.73 -3.34
N GLU A 49 9.46 10.84 -2.02
CA GLU A 49 10.52 10.13 -1.31
C GLU A 49 10.26 8.61 -1.25
N ILE A 50 9.01 8.17 -1.43
CA ILE A 50 8.64 6.76 -1.40
C ILE A 50 9.08 6.09 -2.70
N THR A 51 10.12 5.29 -2.63
CA THR A 51 10.62 4.46 -3.74
C THR A 51 9.82 3.16 -3.88
N ARG A 52 9.33 2.60 -2.76
CA ARG A 52 8.74 1.27 -2.74
C ARG A 52 7.66 1.11 -1.67
N VAL A 53 6.58 0.39 -1.98
CA VAL A 53 5.56 0.00 -0.99
C VAL A 53 5.61 -1.51 -0.74
N VAL A 54 5.53 -1.91 0.53
CA VAL A 54 5.46 -3.31 0.95
C VAL A 54 4.20 -3.52 1.77
N ALA A 55 3.34 -4.43 1.30
CA ALA A 55 2.22 -4.92 2.08
C ALA A 55 2.72 -6.02 3.04
N VAL A 56 2.43 -5.87 4.34
CA VAL A 56 2.71 -6.88 5.37
C VAL A 56 1.44 -7.58 5.84
#